data_AF-A0A916CHX9-F1
#
_entry.id   AF-A0A916CHX9-F1
#
_cell.length_a   1.000
_cell.length_b   1.000
_cell.length_c   1.000
_cell.angle_alpha   90.00
_cell.angle_beta   90.00
_cell.angle_gamma   90.00
#
_symmetry.space_group_name_H-M   'P 1'
#
loop_
_entity.id
_entity.type
_entity.pdbx_description
1 polymer ?
#
loop_
_entity_poly.entity_id
_entity_poly.type
_entity_poly.pdbx_seq_one_letter_code
_entity_poly.pdbx_strand_id
1 'polypeptide(L)'
;MNRTHTLSGRRIVVTRPAEQAEKLAVLIESRGGHAVRFPVLAIFDAADPGPLQAAAERIDGFDIAVFVSPNAVEKALGAITAQRDWPERVVAAAMGETSARAIARFGVTQIVKPAGGRFDSEALLQRPEFAADAIRGRRVAIFRGDSGRELLGETLEAR
;
A
#
# COMPACT_ATOMS: atom_id res chain seq x y z
N MET A 1 -8.20 17.06 -32.85
CA MET A 1 -6.99 16.30 -32.44
C MET A 1 -7.40 15.00 -31.76
N ASN A 2 -6.93 13.86 -32.26
CA ASN A 2 -7.26 12.53 -31.72
C ASN A 2 -6.54 12.31 -30.37
N ARG A 3 -7.28 12.33 -29.25
CA ARG A 3 -6.73 12.25 -27.88
C ARG A 3 -6.12 10.88 -27.53
N THR A 4 -6.05 9.95 -28.48
CA THR A 4 -5.59 8.57 -28.31
C THR A 4 -4.08 8.38 -28.44
N HIS A 5 -3.33 9.32 -29.05
CA HIS A 5 -1.89 9.18 -29.30
C HIS A 5 -1.03 10.18 -28.49
N THR A 6 -1.35 10.40 -27.21
CA THR A 6 -0.68 11.41 -26.39
C THR A 6 0.82 11.14 -26.16
N LEU A 7 1.29 9.92 -26.44
CA LEU A 7 2.69 9.51 -26.23
C LEU A 7 3.44 9.21 -27.55
N SER A 8 2.87 9.58 -28.71
CA SER A 8 3.49 9.32 -30.02
C SER A 8 4.93 9.83 -30.10
N GLY A 9 5.84 9.01 -30.64
CA GLY A 9 7.27 9.33 -30.79
C GLY A 9 8.06 9.34 -29.48
N ARG A 10 7.44 9.03 -28.33
CA ARG A 10 8.15 8.92 -27.04
C ARG A 10 8.57 7.49 -26.79
N ARG A 11 9.83 7.32 -26.37
CA ARG A 11 10.36 6.08 -25.81
C ARG A 11 10.47 6.23 -24.29
N ILE A 12 9.82 5.35 -23.54
CA ILE A 12 9.67 5.48 -22.09
C ILE A 12 10.26 4.23 -21.43
N VAL A 13 11.25 4.41 -20.56
CA VAL A 13 11.83 3.31 -19.78
C VAL A 13 10.95 3.04 -18.57
N VAL A 14 10.53 1.78 -18.42
CA VAL A 14 9.69 1.31 -17.32
C VAL A 14 10.56 0.51 -16.35
N THR A 15 10.84 1.10 -15.18
CA THR A 15 11.74 0.55 -14.17
C THR A 15 11.04 -0.20 -13.02
N ARG A 16 9.72 -0.37 -13.11
CA ARG A 16 8.92 -1.07 -12.10
C ARG A 16 9.25 -2.58 -12.05
N PRO A 17 8.89 -3.29 -10.95
CA PRO A 17 8.95 -4.74 -10.92
C PRO A 17 8.27 -5.38 -12.13
N ALA A 18 8.79 -6.50 -12.62
CA ALA A 18 8.39 -7.09 -13.90
C ALA A 18 6.87 -7.24 -14.06
N GLU A 19 6.19 -7.79 -13.06
CA GLU A 19 4.72 -7.97 -13.06
C GLU A 19 3.95 -6.65 -13.17
N GLN A 20 4.48 -5.57 -12.60
CA GLN A 20 3.88 -4.24 -12.64
C GLN A 20 4.28 -3.46 -13.89
N ALA A 21 5.45 -3.77 -14.46
CA ALA A 21 5.98 -3.13 -15.65
C ALA A 21 5.12 -3.42 -16.87
N GLU A 22 4.63 -4.65 -17.00
CA GLU A 22 3.83 -5.06 -18.17
C GLU A 22 2.54 -4.25 -18.29
N LYS A 23 1.78 -4.15 -17.21
CA LYS A 23 0.52 -3.39 -17.19
C LYS A 23 0.74 -1.92 -17.58
N LEU A 24 1.85 -1.31 -17.13
CA LEU A 24 2.18 0.06 -17.47
C LEU A 24 2.65 0.18 -18.93
N ALA A 25 3.44 -0.78 -19.41
CA ALA A 25 3.93 -0.82 -20.79
C ALA A 25 2.76 -0.88 -21.79
N VAL A 26 1.78 -1.75 -21.54
CA VAL A 26 0.55 -1.84 -22.35
C VAL A 26 -0.20 -0.51 -22.39
N LEU A 27 -0.31 0.19 -21.24
CA LEU A 27 -0.98 1.50 -21.17
C LEU A 27 -0.22 2.62 -21.89
N ILE A 28 1.11 2.51 -21.98
CA ILE A 28 1.97 3.44 -22.74
C ILE A 28 1.81 3.18 -24.23
N GLU A 29 1.90 1.91 -24.64
CA GLU A 29 1.78 1.46 -26.03
C GLU A 29 0.39 1.77 -26.59
N SER A 30 -0.67 1.59 -25.78
CA SER A 30 -2.05 1.96 -26.15
C SER A 30 -2.24 3.47 -26.36
N ARG A 31 -1.26 4.30 -25.98
CA ARG A 31 -1.25 5.76 -26.19
C ARG A 31 -0.23 6.20 -27.25
N GLY A 32 0.29 5.25 -28.03
CA GLY A 32 1.23 5.47 -29.12
C GLY A 32 2.70 5.61 -28.71
N GLY A 33 3.03 5.37 -27.44
CA GLY A 33 4.43 5.38 -26.96
C GLY A 33 5.13 4.04 -27.17
N HIS A 34 6.46 4.04 -27.10
CA HIS A 34 7.27 2.82 -27.07
C HIS A 34 7.77 2.56 -25.65
N ALA A 35 7.21 1.56 -24.96
CA ALA A 35 7.67 1.16 -23.63
C ALA A 35 8.92 0.27 -23.71
N VAL A 36 9.98 0.64 -23.01
CA VAL A 36 11.17 -0.20 -22.80
C VAL A 36 11.05 -0.80 -21.41
N ARG A 37 10.78 -2.10 -21.34
CA ARG A 37 10.71 -2.86 -20.08
C ARG A 37 12.13 -3.01 -19.54
N PHE A 38 12.42 -2.40 -18.40
CA PHE A 38 13.74 -2.46 -17.78
C PHE A 38 13.60 -2.56 -16.26
N PRO A 39 13.09 -3.68 -15.71
CA PRO A 39 12.85 -3.81 -14.28
C PRO A 39 14.15 -3.65 -13.48
N VAL A 40 14.15 -2.71 -12.53
CA VAL A 40 15.30 -2.51 -11.61
C VAL A 40 14.97 -2.86 -10.16
N LEU A 41 13.76 -3.39 -9.95
CA LEU A 41 13.23 -3.76 -8.64
C LEU A 41 12.64 -5.18 -8.73
N ALA A 42 12.88 -5.97 -7.70
CA ALA A 42 12.24 -7.26 -7.48
C ALA A 42 11.56 -7.24 -6.11
N ILE A 43 10.42 -7.90 -6.01
CA ILE A 43 9.63 -8.00 -4.78
C ILE A 43 9.68 -9.45 -4.34
N PHE A 44 10.22 -9.68 -3.15
CA PHE A 44 10.30 -11.00 -2.54
C PHE A 44 9.50 -11.01 -1.24
N ASP A 45 9.27 -12.20 -0.71
CA ASP A 45 8.86 -12.35 0.68
C ASP A 45 9.96 -11.84 1.61
N ALA A 46 9.56 -11.40 2.81
CA ALA A 46 10.51 -11.07 3.85
C ALA A 46 11.37 -12.32 4.16
N ALA A 47 12.68 -12.12 4.35
CA ALA A 47 13.59 -13.22 4.64
C ALA A 47 13.18 -13.99 5.91
N ASP A 48 12.65 -13.26 6.90
CA ASP A 48 12.03 -13.83 8.10
C ASP A 48 10.51 -13.58 8.08
N PRO A 49 9.67 -14.63 7.94
CA PRO A 49 8.22 -14.50 8.01
C PRO A 49 7.68 -14.35 9.44
N GLY A 50 8.49 -14.60 10.47
CA GLY A 50 8.08 -14.65 11.88
C GLY A 50 7.33 -13.40 12.36
N PRO A 51 7.83 -12.17 12.12
CA PRO A 51 7.14 -10.94 12.53
C PRO A 51 5.76 -10.79 11.88
N LEU A 52 5.64 -11.14 10.60
CA LEU A 52 4.37 -11.09 9.88
C LEU A 52 3.39 -12.12 10.43
N GLN A 53 3.85 -13.34 10.65
CA GLN A 53 3.05 -14.43 11.21
C GLN A 53 2.53 -14.08 12.61
N ALA A 54 3.39 -13.58 13.49
CA ALA A 54 3.02 -13.14 14.82
C ALA A 54 2.03 -11.95 14.78
N ALA A 55 2.21 -11.01 13.86
CA ALA A 55 1.27 -9.91 13.65
C ALA A 55 -0.10 -10.40 13.16
N ALA A 56 -0.12 -11.42 12.29
CA ALA A 56 -1.35 -12.01 11.77
C ALA A 56 -2.16 -12.75 12.84
N GLU A 57 -1.50 -13.54 13.68
CA GLU A 57 -2.14 -14.25 14.80
C GLU A 57 -2.81 -13.28 15.78
N ARG A 58 -2.15 -12.14 16.03
CA ARG A 58 -2.62 -11.11 16.96
C ARG A 58 -3.25 -9.90 16.29
N ILE A 59 -3.76 -10.01 15.06
CA ILE A 59 -4.30 -8.85 14.32
C ILE A 59 -5.40 -8.12 15.12
N ASP A 60 -6.19 -8.88 15.86
CA ASP A 60 -7.15 -8.40 16.87
C ASP A 60 -6.52 -7.48 17.92
N GLY A 61 -5.26 -7.67 18.28
CA GLY A 61 -4.58 -6.85 19.28
C GLY A 61 -4.35 -5.40 18.84
N PHE A 62 -4.58 -5.05 17.58
CA PHE A 62 -4.39 -3.72 17.04
C PHE A 62 -5.73 -3.00 16.86
N ASP A 63 -5.68 -1.67 16.86
CA ASP A 63 -6.84 -0.82 16.57
C ASP A 63 -6.80 -0.34 15.11
N ILE A 64 -5.60 -0.14 14.57
CA ILE A 64 -5.37 0.33 13.20
C ILE A 64 -4.26 -0.50 12.55
N ALA A 65 -4.48 -0.90 11.30
CA ALA A 65 -3.51 -1.57 10.46
C ALA A 65 -3.23 -0.74 9.20
N VAL A 66 -2.02 -0.19 9.09
CA VAL A 66 -1.59 0.64 7.97
C VAL A 66 -0.83 -0.21 6.94
N PHE A 67 -1.25 -0.16 5.68
CA PHE A 67 -0.59 -0.82 4.56
C PHE A 67 0.04 0.20 3.64
N VAL A 68 1.38 0.19 3.57
CA VAL A 68 2.12 1.27 2.90
C VAL A 68 2.17 1.15 1.37
N SER A 69 1.84 -0.02 0.83
CA SER A 69 1.85 -0.29 -0.61
C SER A 69 0.91 -1.43 -0.96
N PRO A 70 0.51 -1.58 -2.25
CA PRO A 70 -0.26 -2.75 -2.68
C PRO A 70 0.44 -4.08 -2.37
N ASN A 71 1.77 -4.14 -2.48
CA ASN A 71 2.52 -5.35 -2.16
C ASN A 71 2.40 -5.72 -0.67
N ALA A 72 2.45 -4.72 0.22
CA ALA A 72 2.24 -4.94 1.65
C ALA A 72 0.82 -5.45 1.93
N VAL A 73 -0.17 -4.97 1.20
CA VAL A 73 -1.55 -5.48 1.29
C VAL A 73 -1.61 -6.95 0.89
N GLU A 74 -1.17 -7.30 -0.32
CA GLU A 74 -1.28 -8.67 -0.84
C GLU A 74 -0.55 -9.67 0.06
N LYS A 75 0.65 -9.32 0.54
CA LYS A 75 1.43 -10.17 1.45
C LYS A 75 0.80 -10.29 2.83
N ALA A 76 0.45 -9.18 3.46
CA ALA A 76 -0.02 -9.20 4.84
C ALA A 76 -1.46 -9.69 4.96
N LEU A 77 -2.38 -9.21 4.11
CA LEU A 77 -3.75 -9.71 4.11
C LEU A 77 -3.80 -11.16 3.64
N GLY A 78 -2.99 -11.56 2.65
CA GLY A 78 -2.87 -12.97 2.27
C GLY A 78 -2.49 -13.87 3.45
N ALA A 79 -1.51 -13.46 4.27
CA ALA A 79 -1.11 -14.20 5.46
C ALA A 79 -2.18 -14.21 6.56
N ILE A 80 -2.87 -13.08 6.78
CA ILE A 80 -3.94 -12.95 7.78
C ILE A 80 -5.16 -13.78 7.39
N THR A 81 -5.67 -13.59 6.17
CA THR A 81 -6.90 -14.24 5.70
C THR A 81 -6.74 -15.73 5.44
N ALA A 82 -5.49 -16.22 5.30
CA ALA A 82 -5.22 -17.65 5.27
C ALA A 82 -5.48 -18.34 6.63
N GLN A 83 -5.47 -17.58 7.73
CA GLN A 83 -5.59 -18.10 9.09
C GLN A 83 -6.95 -17.76 9.73
N ARG A 84 -7.54 -16.63 9.35
CA ARG A 84 -8.73 -16.06 10.01
C ARG A 84 -9.35 -14.93 9.20
N ASP A 85 -10.62 -14.64 9.45
CA ASP A 85 -11.27 -13.46 8.88
C ASP A 85 -10.67 -12.16 9.41
N TRP A 86 -10.78 -11.10 8.61
CA TRP A 86 -10.40 -9.76 9.01
C TRP A 86 -11.32 -9.27 10.14
N PRO A 87 -10.77 -8.88 11.31
CA PRO A 87 -11.60 -8.40 12.40
C PRO A 87 -12.22 -7.03 12.11
N GLU A 88 -13.54 -6.94 12.18
CA GLU A 88 -14.33 -5.74 11.84
C GLU A 88 -13.92 -4.49 12.63
N ARG A 89 -13.43 -4.66 13.86
CA ARG A 89 -12.99 -3.55 14.72
C ARG A 89 -11.65 -2.95 14.33
N VAL A 90 -10.85 -3.65 13.52
CA VAL A 90 -9.53 -3.17 13.11
C VAL A 90 -9.69 -2.30 11.87
N VAL A 91 -9.37 -1.02 12.03
CA VAL A 91 -9.44 -0.05 10.95
C VAL A 91 -8.26 -0.28 10.00
N ALA A 92 -8.53 -0.59 8.73
CA ALA A 92 -7.49 -0.65 7.73
C ALA A 92 -7.18 0.76 7.21
N ALA A 93 -5.90 1.07 7.02
CA ALA A 93 -5.45 2.33 6.45
C ALA A 93 -4.55 2.06 5.24
N ALA A 94 -4.79 2.80 4.15
CA ALA A 94 -4.08 2.68 2.90
C ALA A 94 -3.32 3.96 2.58
N MET A 95 -2.07 3.86 2.11
CA MET A 95 -1.31 5.04 1.65
C MET A 95 -1.88 5.71 0.40
N GLY A 96 -2.76 5.03 -0.35
CA GLY A 96 -3.42 5.61 -1.50
C GLY A 96 -4.42 4.69 -2.17
N GLU A 97 -5.02 5.18 -3.26
CA GLU A 97 -6.18 4.55 -3.91
C GLU A 97 -5.93 3.12 -4.41
N THR A 98 -4.70 2.84 -4.84
CA THR A 98 -4.36 1.49 -5.33
C THR A 98 -4.24 0.49 -4.17
N SER A 99 -3.68 0.91 -3.03
CA SER A 99 -3.64 0.08 -1.82
C SER A 99 -5.04 -0.11 -1.23
N ALA A 100 -5.87 0.94 -1.19
CA ALA A 100 -7.25 0.83 -0.73
C ALA A 100 -8.06 -0.16 -1.58
N ARG A 101 -7.92 -0.09 -2.90
CA ARG A 101 -8.55 -1.07 -3.80
C ARG A 101 -8.02 -2.49 -3.63
N ALA A 102 -6.75 -2.67 -3.28
CA ALA A 102 -6.20 -3.99 -2.96
C ALA A 102 -6.82 -4.53 -1.66
N ILE A 103 -6.89 -3.70 -0.61
CA ILE A 103 -7.48 -4.08 0.69
C ILE A 103 -8.95 -4.51 0.51
N ALA A 104 -9.72 -3.76 -0.28
CA ALA A 104 -11.12 -4.09 -0.55
C ALA A 104 -11.34 -5.44 -1.24
N ARG A 105 -10.36 -5.97 -2.00
CA ARG A 105 -10.48 -7.30 -2.63
C ARG A 105 -10.44 -8.43 -1.61
N PHE A 106 -9.87 -8.20 -0.43
CA PHE A 106 -9.89 -9.13 0.69
C PHE A 106 -11.16 -9.00 1.55
N GLY A 107 -12.18 -8.27 1.08
CA GLY A 107 -13.46 -8.12 1.80
C GLY A 107 -13.45 -7.07 2.92
N VAL A 108 -12.34 -6.36 3.11
CA VAL A 108 -12.25 -5.31 4.13
C VAL A 108 -12.95 -4.04 3.64
N THR A 109 -13.92 -3.55 4.41
CA THR A 109 -14.78 -2.42 4.00
C THR A 109 -14.40 -1.09 4.66
N GLN A 110 -13.91 -1.11 5.90
CA GLN A 110 -13.50 0.08 6.65
C GLN A 110 -12.06 0.46 6.30
N ILE A 111 -11.90 1.33 5.30
CA ILE A 111 -10.58 1.72 4.78
C ILE A 111 -10.39 3.25 4.87
N VAL A 112 -9.44 3.67 5.71
CA VAL A 112 -8.96 5.05 5.78
C VAL A 112 -7.92 5.28 4.69
N LYS A 113 -7.98 6.43 4.01
CA LYS A 113 -6.99 6.84 3.02
C LYS A 113 -6.75 8.35 3.10
N PRO A 114 -5.60 8.86 2.63
CA PRO A 114 -5.34 10.30 2.56
C PRO A 114 -6.44 11.07 1.84
N ALA A 115 -6.67 12.32 2.29
CA ALA A 115 -7.53 13.27 1.60
C ALA A 115 -6.70 14.20 0.68
N GLY A 116 -7.35 14.83 -0.32
CA GLY A 116 -6.73 15.92 -1.07
C GLY A 116 -5.71 15.51 -2.15
N GLY A 117 -5.72 14.25 -2.62
CA GLY A 117 -4.95 13.81 -3.79
C GLY A 117 -3.45 13.58 -3.56
N ARG A 118 -2.94 13.83 -2.34
CA ARG A 118 -1.60 13.42 -1.92
C ARG A 118 -1.64 12.00 -1.34
N PHE A 119 -0.65 11.19 -1.68
CA PHE A 119 -0.58 9.77 -1.31
C PHE A 119 0.74 9.48 -0.56
N ASP A 120 0.97 10.23 0.52
CA ASP A 120 2.17 10.18 1.35
C ASP A 120 1.81 10.06 2.85
N SER A 121 2.83 9.92 3.70
CA SER A 121 2.68 9.61 5.12
C SER A 121 2.05 10.81 5.84
N GLU A 122 2.44 12.00 5.43
CA GLU A 122 1.97 13.29 5.90
C GLU A 122 0.47 13.45 5.65
N ALA A 123 0.00 13.14 4.44
CA ALA A 123 -1.41 13.23 4.09
C ALA A 123 -2.26 12.16 4.80
N LEU A 124 -1.69 10.99 5.10
CA LEU A 124 -2.37 10.00 5.95
C LEU A 124 -2.47 10.47 7.40
N LEU A 125 -1.40 11.06 7.95
CA LEU A 125 -1.34 11.57 9.33
C LEU A 125 -2.28 12.75 9.61
N GLN A 126 -2.82 13.39 8.57
CA GLN A 126 -3.83 14.45 8.66
C GLN A 126 -5.27 13.91 8.80
N ARG A 127 -5.45 12.60 8.68
CA ARG A 127 -6.76 11.97 8.82
C ARG A 127 -7.22 11.98 10.29
N PRO A 128 -8.52 12.20 10.57
CA PRO A 128 -9.05 12.26 11.94
C PRO A 128 -8.69 11.03 12.78
N GLU A 129 -8.64 9.87 12.15
CA GLU A 129 -8.31 8.58 12.76
C GLU A 129 -6.87 8.53 13.32
N PHE A 130 -6.00 9.44 12.87
CA PHE A 130 -4.61 9.56 13.32
C PHE A 130 -4.36 10.82 14.15
N ALA A 131 -5.37 11.66 14.42
CA ALA A 131 -5.21 12.82 15.30
C ALA A 131 -4.71 12.40 16.69
N ALA A 132 -3.95 13.27 17.37
CA ALA A 132 -3.27 12.92 18.62
C ALA A 132 -4.22 12.33 19.69
N ASP A 133 -5.38 12.96 19.89
CA ASP A 133 -6.36 12.45 20.86
C ASP A 133 -7.07 11.17 20.40
N ALA A 134 -7.12 10.92 19.09
CA ALA A 134 -7.69 9.69 18.54
C ALA A 134 -6.73 8.51 18.63
N ILE A 135 -5.41 8.76 18.51
CA ILE A 135 -4.39 7.71 18.46
C ILE A 135 -3.80 7.35 19.83
N ARG A 136 -3.90 8.25 20.82
CA ARG A 136 -3.34 8.03 22.15
C ARG A 136 -3.85 6.72 22.76
N GLY A 137 -2.91 5.85 23.14
CA GLY A 137 -3.20 4.54 23.73
C GLY A 137 -3.67 3.47 22.74
N ARG A 138 -3.80 3.79 21.44
CA ARG A 138 -4.11 2.81 20.40
C ARG A 138 -2.87 2.09 19.92
N ARG A 139 -3.07 0.85 19.50
CA ARG A 139 -2.03 -0.01 18.94
C ARG A 139 -2.14 0.02 17.42
N VAL A 140 -1.09 0.52 16.76
CA VAL A 140 -1.02 0.60 15.30
C VAL A 140 -0.02 -0.43 14.77
N ALA A 141 -0.45 -1.24 13.81
CA ALA A 141 0.45 -2.08 13.01
C ALA A 141 0.77 -1.37 11.68
N ILE A 142 2.04 -1.33 11.28
CA ILE A 142 2.46 -0.78 9.98
C ILE A 142 3.06 -1.92 9.15
N PHE A 143 2.35 -2.34 8.12
CA PHE A 143 2.79 -3.35 7.16
C PHE A 143 3.56 -2.68 6.02
N ARG A 144 4.87 -2.95 5.96
CA ARG A 144 5.82 -2.39 5.00
C ARG A 144 6.87 -3.41 4.59
N GLY A 145 7.63 -3.10 3.54
CA GLY A 145 8.88 -3.81 3.24
C GLY A 145 10.04 -3.30 4.08
N ASP A 146 11.20 -3.95 3.94
CA ASP A 146 12.41 -3.71 4.74
C ASP A 146 12.95 -2.28 4.63
N SER A 147 12.64 -1.58 3.54
CA SER A 147 13.04 -0.19 3.30
C SER A 147 11.83 0.75 3.34
N GLY A 148 12.07 2.03 3.61
CA GLY A 148 11.01 3.02 3.69
C GLY A 148 11.36 4.18 4.62
N ARG A 149 10.40 5.08 4.80
CA ARG A 149 10.52 6.21 5.72
C ARG A 149 9.97 5.83 7.08
N GLU A 150 10.69 6.20 8.13
CA GLU A 150 10.26 5.99 9.52
C GLU A 150 9.23 7.02 10.00
N LEU A 151 9.07 8.13 9.27
CA LEU A 151 8.19 9.27 9.62
C LEU A 151 6.82 8.86 10.16
N LEU A 152 6.15 7.88 9.54
CA LEU A 152 4.82 7.45 10.00
C LEU A 152 4.88 6.84 11.40
N GLY A 153 5.83 5.94 11.65
CA GLY A 153 6.00 5.30 12.96
C GLY A 153 6.42 6.33 14.01
N GLU A 154 7.47 7.09 13.72
CA GLU A 154 8.00 8.13 14.61
C GLU A 154 6.94 9.17 14.99
N THR A 155 6.11 9.61 14.04
CA THR A 155 5.06 10.59 14.32
C THR A 155 3.94 10.00 15.18
N LEU A 156 3.62 8.71 15.02
CA LEU A 156 2.58 8.05 15.81
C LEU A 156 3.06 7.75 17.23
N GLU A 157 4.33 7.41 17.40
CA GLU A 157 4.95 7.24 18.72
C GLU A 157 5.00 8.56 19.50
N ALA A 158 5.14 9.69 18.81
CA ALA A 158 5.16 11.02 19.42
C ALA A 158 3.77 11.60 19.75
N ARG A 159 2.66 10.92 19.44
CA ARG A 159 1.27 11.40 19.63
C ARG A 159 0.55 10.71 20.78
#